data_AF-A0A7V7ZM64-F1
#
_entry.id   AF-A0A7V7ZM64-F1
#
_cell.length_a   1.000
_cell.length_b   1.000
_cell.length_c   1.000
_cell.angle_alpha   90.00
_cell.angle_beta   90.00
_cell.angle_gamma   90.00
#
_symmetry.space_group_name_H-M   'P 1'
#
loop_
_entity.id
_entity.type
_entity.pdbx_description
1 polymer ?
#
loop_
_entity_poly.entity_id
_entity_poly.type
_entity_poly.pdbx_seq_one_letter_code
_entity_poly.pdbx_strand_id
1 'polypeptide(L)'
;MFTPSIVFAIVVAVIGFLATIRAISTSKLSERTKRLLLIPSWVPWMALALGAPLLAGAIPLPDVLNMGGGMTAGLMVAVVVASRQRG
;
A
#
# COMPACT_ATOMS: atom_id res chain seq x y z
N MET A 1 -11.86 20.48 -5.00
CA MET A 1 -12.26 20.28 -3.59
C MET A 1 -12.38 18.79 -3.35
N PHE A 2 -11.63 18.22 -2.41
CA PHE A 2 -11.84 16.82 -2.01
C PHE A 2 -13.16 16.72 -1.26
N THR A 3 -14.04 15.82 -1.69
CA THR A 3 -15.27 15.55 -0.96
C THR A 3 -14.94 14.80 0.34
N PRO A 4 -15.74 14.99 1.42
CA PRO A 4 -15.53 14.27 2.69
C PRO A 4 -15.43 12.75 2.52
N SER A 5 -16.12 12.19 1.52
CA SER A 5 -16.08 10.77 1.17
C SER A 5 -14.71 10.29 0.66
N ILE A 6 -14.01 11.10 -0.15
CA ILE A 6 -12.66 10.76 -0.64
C ILE A 6 -11.67 10.78 0.53
N VAL A 7 -11.74 11.80 1.38
CA VAL A 7 -10.89 11.90 2.57
C VAL A 7 -11.10 10.69 3.49
N PHE A 8 -12.36 10.31 3.73
CA PHE A 8 -12.70 9.12 4.52
C PHE A 8 -12.12 7.84 3.91
N ALA A 9 -12.27 7.64 2.59
CA ALA A 9 -11.74 6.47 1.90
C ALA A 9 -10.21 6.38 2.00
N ILE A 10 -9.50 7.51 1.89
CA ILE A 10 -8.05 7.57 2.06
C ILE A 10 -7.66 7.19 3.49
N VAL A 11 -8.32 7.74 4.50
CA VAL A 11 -8.03 7.42 5.91
C VAL A 11 -8.25 5.94 6.19
N VAL A 12 -9.37 5.36 5.75
CA VAL A 12 -9.67 3.94 5.90
C VAL A 12 -8.61 3.08 5.20
N ALA A 13 -8.21 3.45 3.98
CA ALA A 13 -7.19 2.74 3.24
C ALA A 13 -5.82 2.75 3.95
N VAL A 14 -5.41 3.89 4.49
CA VAL A 14 -4.15 4.01 5.25
C VAL A 14 -4.20 3.16 6.51
N ILE A 15 -5.27 3.25 7.30
CA ILE A 15 -5.42 2.46 8.54
C ILE A 15 -5.43 0.96 8.22
N GLY A 16 -6.22 0.55 7.23
CA GLY A 16 -6.31 -0.83 6.79
C GLY A 16 -4.99 -1.38 6.25
N PHE A 17 -4.24 -0.57 5.51
CA PHE A 17 -2.91 -0.93 5.04
C PHE A 17 -1.93 -1.14 6.19
N LEU A 18 -1.89 -0.22 7.16
CA LEU A 18 -1.03 -0.37 8.35
C LEU A 18 -1.42 -1.61 9.18
N ALA A 19 -2.71 -1.89 9.32
CA ALA A 19 -3.19 -3.10 9.97
C ALA A 19 -2.76 -4.36 9.20
N THR A 20 -2.77 -4.32 7.86
CA THR A 20 -2.32 -5.42 7.00
C THR A 20 -0.82 -5.67 7.15
N ILE A 21 0.01 -4.62 7.14
CA ILE A 21 1.45 -4.73 7.41
C ILE A 21 1.66 -5.39 8.77
N ARG A 22 1.00 -4.89 9.81
CA ARG A 22 1.13 -5.45 11.17
C ARG A 22 0.74 -6.92 11.20
N ALA A 23 -0.39 -7.29 10.60
CA ALA A 23 -0.85 -8.67 10.53
C ALA A 23 0.15 -9.59 9.82
N ILE A 24 0.74 -9.15 8.70
CA ILE A 24 1.78 -9.88 7.98
C ILE A 24 3.03 -10.01 8.85
N SER A 25 3.49 -8.92 9.47
CA SER A 25 4.69 -8.91 10.31
C SER A 25 4.57 -9.84 11.52
N THR A 26 3.40 -9.87 12.19
CA THR A 26 3.14 -10.71 13.37
C THR A 26 2.75 -12.15 13.03
N SER A 27 2.52 -12.46 11.75
CA SER A 27 2.17 -13.81 11.33
C SER A 27 3.31 -14.81 11.59
N LYS A 28 2.96 -16.09 11.77
CA LYS A 28 3.93 -17.20 11.89
C LYS A 28 4.49 -17.65 10.52
N LEU A 29 4.29 -16.85 9.47
CA LEU A 29 4.76 -17.16 8.12
C LEU A 29 6.29 -17.07 8.04
N SER A 30 6.87 -17.78 7.07
CA SER A 30 8.29 -17.63 6.77
C SER A 30 8.62 -16.19 6.37
N GLU A 31 9.82 -15.73 6.66
CA GLU A 31 10.25 -14.36 6.31
C GLU A 31 10.22 -14.10 4.80
N ARG A 32 10.44 -15.14 3.98
CA ARG A 32 10.29 -15.06 2.53
C ARG A 32 8.84 -14.82 2.12
N THR A 33 7.89 -15.55 2.73
CA THR A 33 6.45 -15.39 2.48
C THR A 33 5.95 -14.03 2.94
N LYS A 34 6.39 -13.55 4.12
CA LYS A 34 6.05 -12.21 4.59
C LYS A 34 6.45 -11.14 3.59
N ARG A 35 7.69 -11.19 3.07
CA ARG A 35 8.19 -10.25 2.06
C ARG A 35 7.37 -10.27 0.78
N LEU A 36 7.04 -11.47 0.29
CA LEU A 36 6.21 -11.64 -0.91
C LEU A 36 4.78 -11.11 -0.74
N LEU A 37 4.23 -11.14 0.47
CA LEU A 37 2.90 -10.59 0.75
C LEU A 37 2.94 -9.08 1.01
N LEU A 38 4.01 -8.57 1.62
CA LEU A 38 4.13 -7.16 1.99
C LEU A 38 4.16 -6.25 0.75
N ILE A 39 4.91 -6.64 -0.28
CA ILE A 39 5.07 -5.82 -1.51
C ILE A 39 3.74 -5.61 -2.25
N PRO A 40 2.89 -6.62 -2.52
CA PRO A 40 1.61 -6.40 -3.18
C PRO A 40 0.48 -5.99 -2.21
N SER A 41 0.68 -6.06 -0.89
CA SER A 41 -0.40 -5.80 0.09
C SER A 41 -1.03 -4.41 0.02
N TRP A 42 -0.36 -3.43 -0.59
CA TRP A 42 -0.90 -2.07 -0.74
C TRP A 42 -1.93 -1.96 -1.87
N VAL A 43 -1.95 -2.88 -2.84
CA VAL A 43 -2.78 -2.80 -4.05
C VAL A 43 -4.28 -2.71 -3.73
N PRO A 44 -4.86 -3.57 -2.85
CA PRO A 44 -6.28 -3.46 -2.50
C PRO A 44 -6.64 -2.11 -1.85
N TRP A 45 -5.74 -1.57 -1.03
CA TRP A 45 -5.96 -0.29 -0.34
C TRP A 45 -5.85 0.90 -1.30
N MET A 46 -4.95 0.84 -2.28
CA MET A 46 -4.90 1.84 -3.34
C MET A 46 -6.17 1.79 -4.20
N ALA A 47 -6.65 0.61 -4.57
CA ALA A 47 -7.89 0.47 -5.32
C ALA A 47 -9.08 1.05 -4.54
N LEU A 48 -9.13 0.84 -3.22
CA LEU A 48 -10.17 1.40 -2.36
C LEU A 48 -10.11 2.93 -2.27
N ALA A 49 -8.92 3.50 -2.08
CA ALA A 49 -8.76 4.96 -1.93
C ALA A 49 -8.91 5.71 -3.26
N LEU A 50 -8.33 5.17 -4.33
CA LEU A 50 -8.17 5.86 -5.61
C LEU A 50 -9.16 5.39 -6.68
N GLY A 51 -9.88 4.27 -6.47
CA GLY A 51 -10.83 3.74 -7.44
C GLY A 51 -11.93 4.74 -7.78
N ALA A 52 -12.58 5.33 -6.78
CA ALA A 52 -13.62 6.34 -7.02
C ALA A 52 -13.06 7.63 -7.68
N PRO A 53 -11.96 8.24 -7.20
CA PRO A 53 -11.33 9.39 -7.87
C PRO A 53 -10.88 9.11 -9.31
N LEU A 54 -10.32 7.92 -9.58
CA LEU A 54 -9.87 7.51 -10.91
C LEU A 54 -11.05 7.37 -11.87
N LEU A 55 -12.11 6.67 -11.45
CA LEU A 55 -13.33 6.48 -12.25
C LEU A 55 -14.09 7.79 -12.48
N ALA A 56 -14.02 8.72 -11.53
CA ALA A 56 -14.57 10.07 -11.66
C ALA A 56 -13.72 11.01 -12.54
N GLY A 57 -12.56 10.57 -13.04
CA GLY A 57 -11.65 11.38 -13.84
C GLY A 57 -10.92 12.47 -13.04
N ALA A 58 -10.97 12.41 -11.70
CA ALA A 58 -10.34 13.40 -10.82
C ALA A 58 -8.82 13.19 -10.68
N ILE A 59 -8.33 11.97 -10.96
CA ILE A 59 -6.90 11.63 -10.97
C ILE A 59 -6.63 10.84 -12.27
N PRO A 60 -5.66 11.26 -13.10
CA PRO A 60 -5.33 10.54 -14.32
C PRO A 60 -4.62 9.22 -14.00
N LEU A 61 -4.88 8.18 -14.80
CA LEU A 61 -4.30 6.85 -14.61
C LEU A 61 -2.76 6.83 -14.47
N PRO A 62 -1.98 7.61 -15.24
CA PRO A 62 -0.53 7.68 -15.06
C PRO A 62 -0.10 8.07 -13.65
N ASP A 63 -0.81 8.99 -12.99
CA ASP A 63 -0.48 9.43 -11.63
C ASP A 63 -0.73 8.30 -10.63
N VAL A 64 -1.82 7.55 -10.80
CA VAL A 64 -2.11 6.36 -9.99
C VAL A 64 -1.03 5.29 -10.15
N LEU A 65 -0.55 5.06 -11.38
CA LEU A 65 0.55 4.13 -11.65
C LEU A 65 1.86 4.61 -11.03
N ASN A 66 2.16 5.90 -11.09
CA ASN A 66 3.34 6.49 -10.46
C ASN A 66 3.30 6.36 -8.93
N MET A 67 2.14 6.58 -8.31
CA MET A 67 1.93 6.34 -6.88
C MET A 67 2.17 4.87 -6.52
N GLY A 68 1.64 3.93 -7.31
CA GLY A 68 1.85 2.50 -7.11
C GLY A 68 3.32 2.07 -7.29
N GLY A 69 4.02 2.65 -8.27
CA GLY A 69 5.45 2.46 -8.47
C GLY A 69 6.27 2.95 -7.27
N GLY A 70 5.95 4.14 -6.75
CA GLY A 70 6.57 4.70 -5.56
C GLY A 70 6.36 3.82 -4.31
N MET A 71 5.13 3.33 -4.10
CA MET A 71 4.81 2.39 -3.01
C MET A 71 5.63 1.10 -3.11
N THR A 72 5.69 0.51 -4.31
CA THR A 72 6.46 -0.72 -4.56
C THR A 72 7.95 -0.51 -4.30
N ALA A 73 8.52 0.58 -4.83
CA ALA A 73 9.92 0.92 -4.62
C ALA A 73 10.24 1.13 -3.14
N GLY A 74 9.42 1.90 -2.42
CA GLY A 74 9.58 2.15 -0.98
C GLY A 74 9.54 0.86 -0.15
N LEU A 75 8.59 -0.04 -0.45
CA LEU A 75 8.49 -1.33 0.23
C LEU A 75 9.66 -2.25 -0.10
N MET A 76 10.16 -2.27 -1.34
CA MET A 76 11.36 -3.02 -1.69
C MET A 76 12.58 -2.52 -0.93
N VAL A 77 12.79 -1.21 -0.84
CA VAL A 77 13.87 -0.61 -0.04
C VAL A 77 13.72 -1.01 1.42
N ALA A 78 12.52 -0.91 2.00
CA ALA A 78 12.26 -1.32 3.38
C ALA A 78 12.59 -2.80 3.62
N VAL A 79 12.23 -3.68 2.69
CA VAL A 79 12.55 -5.11 2.74
C VAL A 79 14.06 -5.34 2.69
N VAL A 80 14.80 -4.65 1.82
CA VAL A 80 16.27 -4.75 1.71
C VAL A 80 16.95 -4.29 3.00
N VAL A 81 16.57 -3.13 3.52
CA VAL A 81 17.10 -2.59 4.78
C VAL A 81 16.81 -3.54 5.95
N ALA A 82 15.59 -4.07 6.04
CA ALA A 82 15.22 -5.04 7.07
C ALA A 82 15.99 -6.36 6.97
N SER A 83 16.42 -6.80 5.77
CA SER A 83 17.34 -7.95 5.65
C SER A 83 18.73 -7.63 6.16
N ARG A 84 19.24 -6.43 5.92
CA ARG A 84 20.60 -6.04 6.32
C ARG A 84 20.74 -5.86 7.83
N GLN A 85 19.67 -5.48 8.53
CA GLN A 85 19.68 -5.35 9.99
C GLN A 85 19.62 -6.68 10.75
N ARG A 86 19.36 -7.80 10.07
CA ARG A 86 19.22 -9.14 10.69
C ARG A 86 20.38 -10.09 10.40
N GLY A 87 21.34 -9.67 9.58
CA GLY A 87 22.60 -10.40 9.31
C GLY A 87 23.75 -9.73 10.02
#